data_AF-A0A6A3ML99-F1
#
_entry.id   AF-A0A6A3ML99-F1
#
_cell.length_a   1.000
_cell.length_b   1.000
_cell.length_c   1.000
_cell.angle_alpha   90.00
_cell.angle_beta   90.00
_cell.angle_gamma   90.00
#
_symmetry.space_group_name_H-M   'P 1'
#
loop_
_entity.id
_entity.type
_entity.pdbx_description
1 polymer ?
#
loop_
_entity_poly.entity_id
_entity_poly.type
_entity_poly.pdbx_seq_one_letter_code
_entity_poly.pdbx_strand_id
1 'polypeptide(L)'
;MREVGVEVVARELRCARGTANGWWQKAEKLLSFTGHATSKTMKGQGRKVLFPDVPAVVTYMKDVRRDEKALTTRGIMEFMWQIEPAWVASYMQTRGAGS
;
A
#
# COMPACT_ATOMS: atom_id res chain seq x y z
N MET A 1 1.85 -33.55 -28.13
CA MET A 1 2.77 -32.96 -27.13
C MET A 1 3.51 -34.12 -26.47
N ARG A 2 4.84 -34.12 -26.35
CA ARG A 2 5.52 -35.17 -25.58
C ARG A 2 5.28 -34.92 -24.11
N GLU A 3 4.89 -35.96 -23.36
CA GLU A 3 4.89 -35.87 -21.90
C GLU A 3 6.32 -35.83 -21.42
N VAL A 4 6.67 -34.74 -20.73
CA VAL A 4 8.00 -34.52 -20.19
C VAL A 4 7.85 -34.30 -18.69
N GLY A 5 8.60 -35.05 -17.89
CA GLY A 5 8.55 -34.94 -16.43
C GLY A 5 9.07 -33.60 -15.92
N VAL A 6 8.57 -33.19 -14.74
CA VAL A 6 8.89 -31.90 -14.10
C VAL A 6 10.40 -31.67 -13.93
N GLU A 7 11.18 -32.73 -13.78
CA GLU A 7 12.64 -32.65 -13.60
C GLU A 7 13.39 -32.23 -14.86
N VAL A 8 12.93 -32.69 -16.03
CA VAL A 8 13.49 -32.28 -17.32
C VAL A 8 13.16 -30.81 -17.57
N VAL A 9 11.92 -30.41 -17.31
CA VAL A 9 11.47 -29.00 -17.40
C VAL A 9 12.26 -28.09 -16.47
N ALA A 10 12.48 -28.51 -15.22
CA ALA A 10 13.25 -27.74 -14.24
C ALA A 10 14.70 -27.54 -14.69
N ARG A 11 15.33 -28.58 -15.28
CA ARG A 11 16.67 -28.50 -15.84
C ARG A 11 16.75 -27.54 -17.03
N GLU A 12 15.78 -27.59 -17.94
CA GLU A 12 15.70 -26.69 -19.09
C GLU A 12 15.49 -25.23 -18.66
N LEU A 13 14.59 -24.99 -17.71
CA LEU A 13 14.29 -23.67 -17.14
C LEU A 13 15.34 -23.18 -16.13
N ARG A 14 16.35 -24.00 -15.81
CA ARG A 14 17.39 -23.73 -14.80
C ARG A 14 16.81 -23.28 -13.46
N CYS A 15 15.74 -23.91 -13.01
CA CYS A 15 15.08 -23.61 -11.75
C CYS A 15 15.01 -24.85 -10.85
N ALA A 16 14.73 -24.67 -9.56
CA ALA A 16 14.55 -25.80 -8.66
C ALA A 16 13.33 -26.63 -9.07
N ARG A 17 13.40 -27.97 -8.95
CA ARG A 17 12.29 -28.89 -9.23
C ARG A 17 10.98 -28.47 -8.53
N GLY A 18 11.08 -28.03 -7.26
CA GLY A 18 9.94 -27.56 -6.49
C GLY A 18 9.27 -26.31 -7.09
N THR A 19 10.05 -25.43 -7.71
CA THR A 19 9.56 -24.23 -8.41
C THR A 19 8.78 -24.62 -9.66
N ALA A 20 9.36 -25.49 -10.52
CA ALA A 20 8.68 -26.00 -11.71
C ALA A 20 7.37 -26.73 -11.36
N ASN A 21 7.41 -27.58 -10.31
CA ASN A 21 6.21 -28.27 -9.82
C ASN A 21 5.16 -27.27 -9.30
N GLY A 22 5.58 -26.26 -8.53
CA GLY A 22 4.68 -25.25 -7.99
C GLY A 22 4.01 -24.40 -9.07
N TRP A 23 4.70 -24.13 -10.18
CA TRP A 23 4.10 -23.47 -11.34
C TRP A 23 3.14 -24.39 -12.09
N TRP A 24 3.49 -25.66 -12.28
CA TRP A 24 2.61 -26.64 -12.91
C TRP A 24 1.27 -26.78 -12.17
N GLN A 25 1.32 -26.92 -10.84
CA GLN A 25 0.11 -26.99 -9.99
C GLN A 25 -0.77 -25.73 -10.06
N LYS A 26 -0.22 -24.60 -10.53
CA LYS A 26 -0.92 -23.31 -10.66
C LYS A 26 -1.04 -22.86 -12.11
N ALA A 27 -0.79 -23.74 -13.08
CA ALA A 27 -0.64 -23.38 -14.49
C ALA A 27 -1.90 -22.68 -15.02
N GLU A 28 -3.08 -23.21 -14.71
CA GLU A 28 -4.36 -22.60 -15.10
C GLU A 28 -4.50 -21.16 -14.59
N LYS A 29 -4.13 -20.91 -13.33
CA LYS A 29 -4.18 -19.57 -12.73
C LYS A 29 -3.14 -18.62 -13.33
N LEU A 30 -1.96 -19.13 -13.66
CA LEU A 30 -0.91 -18.36 -14.32
C LEU A 30 -1.29 -17.98 -15.75
N LEU A 31 -1.92 -18.91 -16.49
CA LEU A 31 -2.34 -18.71 -17.88
C LEU A 31 -3.63 -17.89 -18.01
N SER A 32 -4.53 -17.96 -17.02
CA SER A 32 -5.75 -17.14 -16.96
C SER A 32 -5.53 -15.74 -16.39
N PHE A 33 -4.32 -15.42 -15.92
CA PHE A 33 -4.00 -14.11 -15.39
C PHE A 33 -3.98 -13.05 -16.50
N THR A 34 -4.98 -12.17 -16.51
CA THR A 34 -5.12 -11.04 -17.45
C THR A 34 -4.51 -9.73 -16.94
N GLY A 35 -3.77 -9.77 -15.83
CA GLY A 35 -3.14 -8.59 -15.23
C GLY A 35 -1.78 -8.25 -15.86
N HIS A 36 -1.33 -7.01 -15.67
CA HIS A 36 -0.01 -6.57 -16.14
C HIS A 36 1.11 -7.24 -15.32
N ALA A 37 2.07 -7.88 -16.00
CA ALA A 37 3.25 -8.54 -15.40
C ALA A 37 4.08 -7.64 -14.47
N THR A 38 4.10 -6.33 -14.73
CA THR A 38 4.73 -5.30 -13.89
C THR A 38 3.68 -4.45 -13.22
N SER A 39 2.66 -5.06 -12.58
CA SER A 39 1.83 -4.31 -11.64
C SER A 39 2.79 -3.71 -10.61
N LYS A 40 3.22 -2.46 -10.84
CA LYS A 40 3.94 -1.65 -9.88
C LYS A 40 3.15 -1.81 -8.59
N THR A 41 3.86 -1.96 -7.49
CA THR A 41 3.43 -2.27 -6.11
C THR A 41 2.40 -1.30 -5.50
N MET A 42 1.52 -0.71 -6.31
CA MET A 42 0.44 0.20 -5.95
C MET A 42 -0.93 -0.45 -5.89
N LYS A 43 -1.07 -1.76 -6.13
CA LYS A 43 -2.32 -2.47 -5.78
C LYS A 43 -2.20 -2.99 -4.35
N GLY A 44 -2.51 -2.12 -3.39
CA GLY A 44 -2.48 -2.46 -1.95
C GLY A 44 -2.29 -1.27 -1.01
N GLN A 45 -1.74 -0.15 -1.47
CA GLN A 45 -1.94 1.11 -0.75
C GLN A 45 -3.36 1.55 -1.06
N GLY A 46 -4.25 1.40 -0.07
CA GLY A 46 -5.58 2.00 -0.12
C GLY A 46 -5.49 3.46 -0.60
N ARG A 47 -6.57 3.96 -1.22
CA ARG A 47 -6.69 5.35 -1.67
C ARG A 47 -6.01 6.26 -0.64
N LYS A 48 -4.97 7.01 -1.04
CA LYS A 48 -4.32 7.99 -0.15
C LYS A 48 -5.43 8.90 0.37
N VAL A 49 -5.82 8.72 1.63
CA VAL A 49 -6.82 9.56 2.27
C VAL A 49 -6.09 10.86 2.58
N LEU A 50 -6.15 11.79 1.64
CA LEU A 50 -5.57 13.11 1.77
C LEU A 50 -6.42 13.92 2.75
N PHE A 51 -5.75 14.63 3.65
CA PHE A 51 -6.40 15.60 4.51
C PHE A 51 -7.02 16.72 3.65
N PRO A 52 -8.22 17.22 3.95
CA PRO A 52 -8.92 18.18 3.08
C PRO A 52 -8.21 19.52 2.97
N ASP A 53 -7.70 20.07 4.08
CA ASP A 53 -7.11 21.41 4.12
C ASP A 53 -5.63 21.40 4.55
N VAL A 54 -4.79 20.85 3.69
CA VAL A 54 -3.34 20.85 3.87
C VAL A 54 -2.77 22.28 3.99
N PRO A 55 -3.20 23.27 3.18
CA PRO A 55 -2.71 24.65 3.32
C PRO A 55 -2.89 25.27 4.71
N ALA A 56 -4.03 25.05 5.37
CA ALA A 56 -4.26 25.55 6.73
C ALA A 56 -3.28 24.94 7.74
N VAL A 57 -3.03 23.63 7.67
CA VAL A 57 -2.08 22.95 8.55
C VAL A 57 -0.66 23.48 8.35
N VAL A 58 -0.25 23.69 7.10
CA VAL A 58 1.08 24.26 6.79
C VAL A 58 1.21 25.69 7.32
N THR A 59 0.14 26.48 7.26
CA THR A 59 0.11 27.84 7.80
C THR A 59 0.28 27.82 9.32
N TYR A 60 -0.51 26.99 10.02
CA TYR A 60 -0.35 26.77 11.46
C TYR A 60 1.08 26.36 11.84
N MET A 61 1.68 25.40 11.12
CA MET A 61 3.06 24.97 11.39
C MET A 61 4.08 26.10 11.23
N LYS A 62 3.88 27.00 10.26
CA LYS A 62 4.73 28.17 10.04
C LYS A 62 4.55 29.20 11.15
N ASP A 63 3.31 29.45 11.57
CA ASP A 63 3.01 30.44 12.61
C ASP A 63 3.53 29.99 13.97
N VAL A 64 3.36 28.73 14.35
CA VAL A 64 3.94 28.16 15.59
C VAL A 64 5.46 28.32 15.62
N ARG A 65 6.14 28.09 14.49
CA ARG A 65 7.59 28.29 14.37
C ARG A 65 7.99 29.77 14.42
N ARG A 66 7.20 30.65 13.81
CA ARG A 66 7.42 32.11 13.84
C ARG A 66 7.28 32.67 15.25
N ASP A 67 6.39 32.09 16.05
CA ASP A 67 6.19 32.40 17.47
C ASP A 67 7.26 31.78 18.38
N GLU A 68 8.29 31.13 17.82
CA GLU A 68 9.34 30.41 18.56
C GLU A 68 8.80 29.31 19.51
N LYS A 69 7.58 28.83 19.27
CA LYS A 69 6.95 27.74 20.03
C LYS A 69 7.34 26.39 19.44
N ALA A 70 7.41 25.38 20.30
CA ALA A 70 7.67 24.01 19.87
C ALA A 70 6.50 23.47 19.03
N LEU A 71 6.76 23.14 17.77
CA LEU A 71 5.79 22.46 16.92
C LEU A 71 5.75 20.97 17.29
N THR A 72 4.64 20.54 17.88
CA THR A 72 4.45 19.14 18.30
C THR A 72 3.44 18.43 17.41
N THR A 73 3.61 17.11 17.25
CA THR A 73 2.64 16.27 16.54
C THR A 73 1.25 16.36 17.16
N ARG A 74 1.18 16.46 18.50
CA ARG A 74 -0.07 16.66 19.24
C ARG A 74 -0.76 17.97 18.83
N GLY A 75 -0.04 19.08 18.82
CA GLY A 75 -0.60 20.38 18.41
C GLY A 75 -1.10 20.38 16.96
N ILE A 76 -0.38 19.70 16.06
CA ILE A 76 -0.84 19.50 14.68
C ILE A 76 -2.14 18.70 14.64
N MET A 77 -2.24 17.59 15.40
CA MET A 77 -3.47 16.79 15.47
C MET A 77 -4.64 17.56 16.08
N GLU A 78 -4.41 18.33 17.14
CA GLU A 78 -5.43 19.19 17.76
C GLU A 78 -5.93 20.24 16.76
N PHE A 79 -5.03 20.88 16.01
CA PHE A 79 -5.39 21.83 14.97
C PHE A 79 -6.18 21.17 13.82
N MET A 80 -5.77 19.98 13.37
CA MET A 80 -6.53 19.21 12.38
C MET A 80 -7.95 18.87 12.87
N TRP A 81 -8.12 18.57 14.16
CA TRP A 81 -9.42 18.31 14.77
C TRP A 81 -10.30 19.56 14.85
N GLN A 82 -9.70 20.75 14.95
CA GLN A 82 -10.42 22.02 14.95
C GLN A 82 -10.98 22.38 13.57
N ILE A 83 -10.20 22.17 12.50
CA ILE A 83 -10.57 22.60 11.15
C ILE A 83 -11.39 21.56 10.39
N GLU A 84 -11.19 20.26 10.64
CA GLU A 84 -11.85 19.17 9.90
C GLU A 84 -12.30 18.01 10.83
N PRO A 85 -13.11 18.28 11.87
CA PRO A 85 -13.45 17.28 12.90
C PRO A 85 -14.12 16.02 12.33
N ALA A 86 -15.00 16.17 11.34
CA ALA A 86 -15.72 15.05 10.71
C ALA A 86 -14.77 14.14 9.92
N TRP A 87 -13.80 14.73 9.19
CA TRP A 87 -12.80 13.97 8.46
C TRP A 87 -11.89 13.21 9.41
N VAL A 88 -11.41 13.86 10.48
CA VAL A 88 -10.49 13.18 11.42
C VAL A 88 -11.23 12.07 12.19
N ALA A 89 -12.49 12.29 12.59
CA ALA A 89 -13.32 11.24 13.18
C ALA A 89 -13.48 10.03 12.26
N SER A 90 -13.80 10.26 10.98
CA SER A 90 -13.90 9.18 9.97
C SER A 90 -12.56 8.47 9.75
N TYR A 91 -11.46 9.23 9.66
CA TYR A 91 -10.11 8.68 9.49
C TYR A 91 -9.70 7.77 10.67
N MET A 92 -10.01 8.16 11.90
CA MET A 92 -9.68 7.36 13.09
C MET A 92 -10.52 6.08 13.18
N GLN A 93 -11.80 6.13 12.80
CA GLN A 93 -12.67 4.94 12.74
C GLN A 93 -12.16 3.92 11.72
N THR A 94 -11.67 4.39 10.56
CA THR A 94 -11.21 3.53 9.47
C THR A 94 -9.85 2.86 9.77
N ARG A 95 -9.00 3.46 10.62
CA ARG A 95 -7.76 2.81 11.10
C ARG A 95 -7.93 1.97 12.38
N GLY A 96 -8.95 2.25 13.20
CA GLY A 96 -9.25 1.44 14.39
C GLY A 96 -9.85 0.07 14.07
N ALA A 97 -10.50 -0.04 12.91
CA ALA A 97 -10.90 -1.30 12.31
C ALA A 97 -9.71 -1.87 11.50
N GLY A 98 -8.72 -2.39 12.20
CA GLY A 98 -7.57 -3.04 11.56
C GLY A 98 -8.01 -4.19 10.65
N SER A 99 -7.54 -4.11 9.41
CA SER A 99 -7.30 -5.22 8.46
C SER A 99 -6.47 -6.35 9.05
#